data_AF-A0A931BNC7-F1
#
_entry.id   AF-A0A931BNC7-F1
#
_cell.length_a   1.000
_cell.length_b   1.000
_cell.length_c   1.000
_cell.angle_alpha   90.00
_cell.angle_beta   90.00
_cell.angle_gamma   90.00
#
_symmetry.space_group_name_H-M   'P 1'
#
loop_
_entity.id
_entity.type
_entity.pdbx_description
1 polymer ?
#
loop_
_entity_poly.entity_id
_entity_poly.type
_entity_poly.pdbx_seq_one_letter_code
_entity_poly.pdbx_strand_id
1 'polypeptide(L)'
;MVGIKASNTNKPSQESLDSLTSFAGFWKSSALDLPLMLMSESFRFMGHRFQAQAEHLACLAQCKTAAEAFESQASFAQATVSDYMTETGTIMQEARSVMTSQKAA
;
A
#
# COMPACT_ATOMS: atom_id res chain seq x y z
N MET A 1 29.45 -32.44 -49.00
CA MET A 1 28.03 -32.25 -49.34
C MET A 1 27.24 -32.45 -48.05
N VAL A 2 26.54 -31.39 -47.59
CA VAL A 2 25.35 -31.32 -46.70
C VAL A 2 25.14 -32.51 -45.74
N GLY A 3 25.16 -32.43 -44.40
CA GLY A 3 24.66 -31.39 -43.50
C GLY A 3 23.34 -31.84 -42.88
N ILE A 4 23.34 -32.46 -41.69
CA ILE A 4 22.17 -32.53 -40.79
C ILE A 4 22.67 -32.50 -39.35
N LYS A 5 22.62 -31.33 -38.72
CA LYS A 5 22.79 -31.18 -37.27
C LYS A 5 21.40 -31.31 -36.66
N ALA A 6 21.16 -32.38 -35.91
CA ALA A 6 19.90 -32.61 -35.22
C ALA A 6 19.65 -31.44 -34.24
N SER A 7 18.63 -30.65 -34.53
CA SER A 7 18.14 -29.61 -33.64
C SER A 7 17.42 -30.29 -32.48
N ASN A 8 17.97 -30.21 -31.27
CA ASN A 8 17.37 -30.79 -30.08
C ASN A 8 16.30 -29.82 -29.54
N THR A 9 15.07 -29.98 -30.03
CA THR A 9 13.86 -29.30 -29.55
C THR A 9 13.35 -29.97 -28.29
N ASN A 10 13.78 -29.50 -27.11
CA ASN A 10 13.15 -29.90 -25.84
C ASN A 10 13.13 -28.73 -24.84
N LYS A 11 12.52 -27.61 -25.24
CA LYS A 11 12.32 -26.43 -24.38
C LYS A 11 10.90 -25.79 -24.37
N PRO A 12 9.77 -26.49 -24.63
CA PRO A 12 8.45 -25.89 -24.43
C PRO A 12 7.93 -26.02 -22.98
N SER A 13 8.33 -27.08 -22.25
CA SER A 13 7.73 -27.40 -20.95
C SER A 13 8.20 -26.51 -19.80
N GLN A 14 9.44 -26.02 -19.87
CA GLN A 14 10.04 -25.21 -18.81
C GLN A 14 9.52 -23.76 -18.84
N GLU A 15 9.44 -23.15 -20.03
CA GLU A 15 8.87 -21.81 -20.20
C GLU A 15 7.37 -21.75 -19.84
N SER A 16 6.63 -22.84 -20.07
CA SER A 16 5.23 -22.94 -19.64
C SER A 16 5.07 -23.01 -18.13
N LEU A 17 5.97 -23.69 -17.42
CA LEU A 17 5.93 -23.78 -15.96
C LEU A 17 6.32 -22.44 -15.31
N ASP A 18 7.33 -21.75 -15.85
CA ASP A 18 7.75 -20.43 -15.37
C ASP A 18 6.66 -19.35 -15.58
N SER A 19 5.90 -19.46 -16.68
CA SER A 19 4.75 -18.57 -16.94
C SER A 19 3.61 -18.81 -15.93
N LEU A 20 3.32 -20.08 -15.61
CA LEU A 20 2.28 -20.44 -14.65
C LEU A 20 2.62 -20.02 -13.21
N THR A 21 3.88 -20.18 -12.79
CA THR A 21 4.32 -19.75 -11.45
C THR A 21 4.33 -18.22 -11.32
N SER A 22 4.77 -17.51 -12.38
CA SER A 22 4.70 -16.05 -12.45
C SER A 22 3.26 -15.54 -12.35
N PHE A 23 2.34 -16.12 -13.13
CA PHE A 23 0.91 -15.79 -13.07
C PHE A 23 0.31 -16.08 -11.70
N ALA A 24 0.60 -17.25 -11.11
CA ALA A 24 0.06 -17.64 -9.81
C ALA A 24 0.48 -16.66 -8.69
N GLY A 25 1.73 -16.23 -8.66
CA GLY A 25 2.16 -15.26 -7.65
C GLY A 25 1.71 -13.83 -7.96
N PHE A 26 1.55 -13.43 -9.23
CA PHE A 26 0.89 -12.16 -9.58
C PHE A 26 -0.57 -12.16 -9.12
N TRP A 27 -1.28 -13.27 -9.32
CA TRP A 27 -2.65 -13.45 -8.85
C TRP A 27 -2.73 -13.41 -7.33
N LYS A 28 -1.85 -14.11 -6.61
CA LYS A 28 -1.79 -14.05 -5.14
C LYS A 28 -1.54 -12.63 -4.66
N SER A 29 -0.54 -11.95 -5.21
CA SER A 29 -0.18 -10.58 -4.84
C SER A 29 -1.35 -9.61 -5.07
N SER A 30 -2.03 -9.72 -6.21
CA SER A 30 -3.11 -8.81 -6.59
C SER A 30 -4.45 -9.12 -5.92
N ALA A 31 -4.80 -10.39 -5.76
CA ALA A 31 -6.12 -10.82 -5.28
C ALA A 31 -6.19 -11.00 -3.76
N LEU A 32 -5.06 -11.26 -3.10
CA LEU A 32 -5.02 -11.53 -1.66
C LEU A 32 -4.16 -10.50 -0.93
N ASP A 33 -2.90 -10.38 -1.29
CA ASP A 33 -1.94 -9.62 -0.47
C ASP A 33 -2.20 -8.11 -0.56
N LEU A 34 -2.50 -7.57 -1.75
CA LEU A 34 -2.77 -6.15 -1.94
C LEU A 34 -4.07 -5.69 -1.24
N PRO A 35 -5.23 -6.36 -1.38
CA PRO A 35 -6.43 -5.98 -0.63
C PRO A 35 -6.24 -6.06 0.89
N LEU A 36 -5.55 -7.10 1.39
CA LEU A 36 -5.29 -7.23 2.82
C LEU A 36 -4.39 -6.11 3.35
N MET A 37 -3.35 -5.76 2.61
CA MET A 37 -2.50 -4.60 2.95
C MET A 37 -3.32 -3.30 2.96
N LEU A 38 -4.11 -3.05 1.91
CA LEU A 38 -4.94 -1.84 1.84
C LEU A 38 -5.94 -1.76 3.01
N MET A 39 -6.56 -2.88 3.39
CA MET A 39 -7.43 -2.93 4.56
C MET A 39 -6.68 -2.64 5.85
N SER A 40 -5.51 -3.26 6.04
CA SER A 40 -4.65 -3.03 7.22
C SER A 40 -4.31 -1.55 7.37
N GLU A 41 -3.79 -0.93 6.31
CA GLU A 41 -3.41 0.48 6.34
C GLU A 41 -4.62 1.40 6.52
N SER A 42 -5.75 1.06 5.91
CA SER A 42 -7.02 1.79 6.14
C SER A 42 -7.42 1.76 7.62
N PHE A 43 -7.36 0.60 8.28
CA PHE A 43 -7.67 0.51 9.72
C PHE A 43 -6.68 1.27 10.59
N ARG A 44 -5.37 1.15 10.28
CA ARG A 44 -4.32 1.89 10.98
C ARG A 44 -4.55 3.40 10.88
N PHE A 45 -4.81 3.90 9.67
CA PHE A 45 -5.06 5.31 9.43
C PHE A 45 -6.35 5.79 10.09
N MET A 46 -7.45 5.03 10.00
CA MET A 46 -8.69 5.36 10.71
C MET A 46 -8.47 5.46 12.22
N GLY A 47 -7.69 4.54 12.81
CA GLY A 47 -7.31 4.61 14.22
C GLY A 47 -6.60 5.91 14.57
N HIS A 48 -5.58 6.28 13.80
CA HIS A 48 -4.86 7.55 13.95
C HIS A 48 -5.79 8.77 13.85
N ARG A 49 -6.71 8.77 12.88
CA ARG A 49 -7.68 9.87 12.69
C ARG A 49 -8.72 9.96 13.80
N PHE A 50 -9.15 8.84 14.39
CA PHE A 50 -10.03 8.87 15.55
C PHE A 50 -9.32 9.42 16.79
N GLN A 51 -8.07 9.02 17.01
CA GLN A 51 -7.26 9.57 18.09
C GLN A 51 -7.08 11.09 17.94
N ALA A 52 -6.68 11.57 16.75
CA ALA A 52 -6.51 13.00 16.50
C ALA A 52 -7.81 13.81 16.71
N GLN A 53 -8.97 13.25 16.34
CA GLN A 53 -10.26 13.88 16.61
C GLN A 53 -10.57 13.94 18.11
N ALA A 54 -10.28 12.88 18.86
CA ALA A 54 -10.48 12.87 20.30
C ALA A 54 -9.57 13.90 21.00
N GLU A 55 -8.31 13.99 20.59
CA GLU A 55 -7.37 15.00 21.09
C GLU A 55 -7.82 16.43 20.74
N HIS A 56 -8.32 16.65 19.51
CA HIS A 56 -8.88 17.93 19.09
C HIS A 56 -10.09 18.35 19.93
N LEU A 57 -11.03 17.41 20.17
CA LEU A 57 -12.19 17.67 21.04
C LEU A 57 -11.77 17.96 22.48
N ALA A 58 -10.78 17.25 23.02
CA ALA A 58 -10.23 17.51 24.34
C ALA A 58 -9.54 18.89 24.43
N CYS A 59 -8.89 19.33 23.35
CA CYS A 59 -8.31 20.67 23.24
C CYS A 59 -9.40 21.75 23.22
N LEU A 60 -10.43 21.57 22.37
CA LEU A 60 -11.55 22.50 22.28
C LEU A 60 -12.30 22.69 23.60
N ALA A 61 -12.45 21.61 24.39
CA ALA A 61 -13.06 21.67 25.72
C ALA A 61 -12.28 22.54 26.73
N GLN A 62 -11.00 22.80 26.48
CA GLN A 62 -10.14 23.62 27.34
C GLN A 62 -10.00 25.06 26.86
N CYS A 63 -10.42 25.38 25.62
CA CYS A 63 -10.41 26.73 25.09
C CYS A 63 -11.34 27.63 25.90
N LYS A 64 -10.86 28.83 26.25
CA LYS A 64 -11.63 29.84 27.00
C LYS A 64 -12.17 30.93 26.08
N THR A 65 -11.66 31.01 24.85
CA THR A 65 -12.06 32.01 23.87
C THR A 65 -12.31 31.40 22.50
N ALA A 66 -13.10 32.09 21.68
CA ALA A 66 -13.32 31.69 20.29
C ALA A 66 -12.04 31.75 19.46
N ALA A 67 -11.12 32.69 19.76
CA ALA A 67 -9.85 32.80 19.05
C ALA A 67 -8.97 31.56 19.24
N GLU A 68 -8.84 31.05 20.48
CA GLU A 68 -8.12 29.81 20.79
C GLU A 68 -8.74 28.60 20.07
N ALA A 69 -10.07 28.53 20.00
CA ALA A 69 -10.76 27.46 19.28
C ALA A 69 -10.51 27.52 17.76
N PHE A 70 -10.48 28.71 17.17
CA PHE A 70 -10.16 28.90 15.75
C PHE A 70 -8.71 28.53 15.44
N GLU A 71 -7.76 28.91 16.30
CA GLU A 71 -6.35 28.53 16.14
C GLU A 71 -6.17 27.01 16.23
N SER A 72 -6.82 26.37 17.21
CA SER A 72 -6.86 24.91 17.34
C SER A 72 -7.44 24.23 16.09
N GLN A 73 -8.56 24.74 15.57
CA GLN A 73 -9.18 24.21 14.35
C GLN A 73 -8.29 24.37 13.11
N ALA A 74 -7.57 25.50 12.99
CA ALA A 74 -6.64 25.73 11.89
C ALA A 74 -5.44 24.76 11.95
N SER A 75 -4.89 24.56 13.15
CA SER A 75 -3.81 23.60 13.38
C SER A 75 -4.25 22.16 13.06
N PHE A 76 -5.43 21.75 13.54
CA PHE A 76 -6.02 20.45 13.23
C PHE A 76 -6.25 20.25 11.72
N ALA A 77 -6.72 21.27 11.01
CA ALA A 77 -6.91 21.21 9.56
C ALA A 77 -5.57 21.03 8.81
N GLN A 78 -4.54 21.77 9.21
CA GLN A 78 -3.21 21.64 8.61
C GLN A 78 -2.61 20.25 8.88
N ALA A 79 -2.70 19.76 10.12
CA ALA A 79 -2.26 18.41 10.48
C ALA A 79 -3.01 17.35 9.67
N THR A 80 -4.32 17.50 9.52
CA THR A 80 -5.14 16.59 8.72
C THR A 80 -4.64 16.46 7.28
N VAL A 81 -4.37 17.57 6.60
CA VAL A 81 -3.85 17.52 5.22
C VAL A 81 -2.49 16.81 5.16
N SER A 82 -1.60 17.10 6.12
CA SER A 82 -0.30 16.44 6.21
C SER A 82 -0.43 14.93 6.42
N ASP A 83 -1.32 14.50 7.32
CA ASP A 83 -1.57 13.08 7.60
C ASP A 83 -2.00 12.31 6.35
N TYR A 84 -2.97 12.85 5.59
CA TYR A 84 -3.45 12.21 4.37
C TYR A 84 -2.37 12.11 3.28
N MET A 85 -1.50 13.11 3.17
CA MET A 85 -0.38 13.07 2.23
C MET A 85 0.64 12.00 2.62
N THR A 86 1.00 11.93 3.91
CA THR A 86 1.90 10.88 4.43
C THR A 86 1.29 9.49 4.25
N GLU A 87 0.00 9.32 4.53
CA GLU A 87 -0.71 8.05 4.36
C GLU A 87 -0.70 7.59 2.91
N THR A 88 -0.99 8.50 1.99
CA THR A 88 -0.96 8.20 0.55
C THR A 88 0.43 7.71 0.12
N GLY A 89 1.49 8.35 0.62
CA GLY A 89 2.87 7.91 0.37
C GLY A 89 3.15 6.50 0.91
N THR A 90 2.67 6.20 2.12
CA THR A 90 2.81 4.89 2.77
C THR A 90 2.12 3.80 1.96
N ILE A 91 0.85 3.99 1.59
CA ILE A 91 0.09 3.04 0.77
C ILE A 91 0.77 2.78 -0.57
N MET A 92 1.27 3.83 -1.25
CA MET A 92 1.97 3.66 -2.53
C MET A 92 3.27 2.86 -2.38
N GLN A 93 4.03 3.08 -1.31
CA GLN A 93 5.25 2.35 -1.04
C GLN A 93 4.97 0.88 -0.73
N GLU A 94 3.98 0.61 0.12
CA GLU A 94 3.61 -0.76 0.50
C GLU A 94 3.01 -1.54 -0.68
N ALA A 95 2.16 -0.90 -1.48
CA ALA A 95 1.63 -1.50 -2.70
C ALA A 95 2.75 -1.91 -3.67
N ARG A 96 3.77 -1.06 -3.86
CA ARG A 96 4.95 -1.40 -4.68
C ARG A 96 5.72 -2.58 -4.09
N SER A 97 5.88 -2.62 -2.77
CA SER A 97 6.55 -3.72 -2.08
C SER A 97 5.83 -5.05 -2.31
N VAL A 98 4.50 -5.08 -2.15
CA VAL A 98 3.66 -6.28 -2.36
C VAL A 98 3.72 -6.77 -3.81
N MET A 99 3.74 -5.85 -4.78
CA MET A 99 3.82 -6.19 -6.21
C MET A 99 5.22 -6.64 -6.66
N THR A 100 6.29 -6.16 -6.02
CA THR A 100 7.67 -6.42 -6.46
C THR A 100 8.38 -7.52 -5.67
N SER A 101 7.89 -7.89 -4.48
CA SER A 101 8.47 -8.95 -3.63
C SER A 101 8.46 -10.34 -4.27
N GLN A 102 7.77 -10.54 -5.40
CA GLN A 102 7.78 -11.79 -6.16
C GLN A 102 9.03 -11.99 -7.03
N LYS A 103 9.86 -10.96 -7.27
CA LYS A 103 11.04 -11.07 -8.15
C LYS A 103 12.26 -11.74 -7.50
N ALA A 104 12.16 -12.16 -6.23
CA ALA A 104 13.29 -12.64 -5.43
C ALA A 104 13.12 -14.08 -4.88
N ALA A 105 12.08 -14.80 -5.28
CA ALA A 105 11.84 -16.20 -4.88
C ALA A 105 11.87 -17.13 -6.10
#